data_AF-A0A1Q1AKA3-F1
#
_entry.id   AF-A0A1Q1AKA3-F1
#
_cell.length_a   1.000
_cell.length_b   1.000
_cell.length_c   1.000
_cell.angle_alpha   90.00
_cell.angle_beta   90.00
_cell.angle_gamma   90.00
#
_symmetry.space_group_name_H-M   'P 1'
#
loop_
_entity.id
_entity.type
_entity.pdbx_description
1 polymer ?
#
loop_
_entity_poly.entity_id
_entity_poly.type
_entity_poly.pdbx_seq_one_letter_code
_entity_poly.pdbx_strand_id
1 'polypeptide(L)'
;ITVTGRVLPRTCTIGNGGNPNATVVLDNAYTSDLIAANSTSQWKNFSLTLTNCQNVNNVTATFGGTAENTNYYRNTGDATNIMVELQEQGNGNTPLKVGSTKVVTVS
;
A
#
# COMPACT_ATOMS: atom_id res chain seq x y z
N ILE A 1 -46.69 6.50 -19.19
CA ILE A 1 -45.78 6.97 -18.14
C ILE A 1 -44.39 6.49 -18.51
N THR A 2 -43.44 7.41 -18.66
CA THR A 2 -42.05 7.07 -18.96
C THR A 2 -41.22 7.39 -17.73
N VAL A 3 -40.55 6.38 -17.17
CA VAL A 3 -39.65 6.54 -16.03
C VAL A 3 -38.22 6.39 -16.55
N THR A 4 -37.39 7.39 -16.31
CA THR A 4 -35.95 7.36 -16.61
C THR A 4 -35.16 7.49 -15.31
N GLY A 5 -34.06 6.77 -15.21
CA GLY A 5 -33.16 6.80 -14.06
C GLY A 5 -31.75 6.38 -14.46
N ARG A 6 -30.75 6.95 -13.78
CA ARG A 6 -29.34 6.62 -13.97
C ARG A 6 -28.82 5.96 -12.70
N VAL A 7 -28.32 4.74 -12.83
CA VAL A 7 -27.62 4.05 -11.75
C VAL A 7 -26.14 4.44 -11.81
N LEU A 8 -25.64 5.03 -10.72
CA LEU A 8 -24.22 5.38 -10.58
C LEU A 8 -23.49 4.27 -9.81
N PRO A 9 -22.21 4.01 -10.11
CA PRO A 9 -21.39 3.10 -9.31
C PRO A 9 -21.25 3.66 -7.90
N ARG A 10 -21.34 2.77 -6.91
CA ARG A 10 -21.11 3.13 -5.51
C ARG A 10 -19.62 3.02 -5.18
N THR A 11 -19.15 3.85 -4.25
CA THR A 11 -17.73 4.00 -3.95
C THR A 11 -17.47 3.98 -2.44
N CYS A 12 -16.20 3.82 -2.10
CA CYS A 12 -15.64 4.12 -0.78
C CYS A 12 -14.79 5.40 -0.88
N THR A 13 -14.67 6.12 0.22
CA THR A 13 -13.69 7.21 0.37
C THR A 13 -12.38 6.63 0.91
N ILE A 14 -11.25 6.95 0.28
CA ILE A 14 -9.92 6.53 0.73
C ILE A 14 -9.32 7.61 1.63
N GLY A 15 -8.74 7.20 2.75
CA GLY A 15 -8.04 8.05 3.70
C GLY A 15 -8.97 8.90 4.58
N ASN A 16 -8.38 9.54 5.58
CA ASN A 16 -9.13 10.37 6.52
C ASN A 16 -9.54 11.68 5.82
N GLY A 17 -10.85 11.92 5.68
CA GLY A 17 -11.39 13.10 5.00
C GLY A 17 -11.25 13.08 3.47
N GLY A 18 -10.96 11.93 2.86
CA GLY A 18 -10.86 11.78 1.40
C GLY A 18 -9.51 12.14 0.79
N ASN A 19 -8.45 12.29 1.60
CA ASN A 19 -7.08 12.36 1.09
C ASN A 19 -6.55 10.94 0.85
N PRO A 20 -6.37 10.51 -0.42
CA PRO A 20 -5.91 9.16 -0.72
C PRO A 20 -4.41 8.97 -0.49
N ASN A 21 -3.66 10.05 -0.25
CA ASN A 21 -2.21 9.99 -0.09
C ASN A 21 -1.85 9.60 1.34
N ALA A 22 -1.02 8.56 1.47
CA ALA A 22 -0.34 8.21 2.71
C ALA A 22 1.16 8.48 2.53
N THR A 23 1.73 9.29 3.42
CA THR A 23 3.18 9.51 3.47
C THR A 23 3.74 8.72 4.64
N VAL A 24 4.59 7.73 4.35
CA VAL A 24 5.29 6.95 5.36
C VAL A 24 6.71 7.50 5.45
N VAL A 25 7.03 8.13 6.58
CA VAL A 25 8.39 8.61 6.85
C VAL A 25 9.18 7.44 7.41
N LEU A 26 10.18 6.99 6.64
CA LEU A 26 11.20 6.07 7.14
C LEU A 26 12.19 6.87 8.00
N ASP A 27 12.70 6.25 9.07
CA ASP A 27 13.75 6.88 9.87
C ASP A 27 15.06 6.93 9.08
N ASN A 28 16.02 7.70 9.59
CA ASN A 28 17.38 7.63 9.10
C ASN A 28 17.91 6.19 9.21
N ALA A 29 18.39 5.67 8.09
CA ALA A 29 19.16 4.44 8.07
C ALA A 29 20.65 4.75 8.15
N TYR A 30 21.39 3.98 8.95
CA TYR A 30 22.84 4.09 9.05
C TYR A 30 23.49 2.93 8.31
N THR A 31 24.48 3.23 7.47
CA THR A 31 25.20 2.21 6.69
C THR A 31 25.91 1.19 7.57
N SER A 32 26.28 1.57 8.80
CA SER A 32 26.84 0.68 9.82
C SER A 32 25.90 -0.46 10.19
N ASP A 33 24.58 -0.23 10.09
CA ASP A 33 23.55 -1.19 10.48
C ASP A 33 23.14 -2.07 9.29
N LEU A 34 23.61 -1.73 8.08
CA LEU A 34 23.24 -2.35 6.81
C LEU A 34 24.43 -2.98 6.07
N ILE A 35 25.48 -3.37 6.80
CA ILE A 35 26.73 -3.89 6.20
C ILE A 35 26.54 -5.29 5.59
N ALA A 36 25.82 -6.17 6.28
CA ALA A 36 25.63 -7.54 5.82
C ALA A 36 24.55 -7.61 4.73
N ALA A 37 24.73 -8.53 3.78
CA ALA A 37 23.69 -8.81 2.80
C ALA A 37 22.37 -9.20 3.50
N ASN A 38 21.25 -8.67 3.01
CA ASN A 38 19.92 -8.83 3.60
C ASN A 38 19.71 -8.19 4.98
N SER A 39 20.56 -7.24 5.38
CA SER A 39 20.27 -6.40 6.55
C SER A 39 19.05 -5.52 6.28
N THR A 40 18.22 -5.30 7.30
CA THR A 40 16.98 -4.54 7.19
C THR A 40 16.86 -3.50 8.29
N SER A 41 16.10 -2.43 8.00
CA SER A 41 15.71 -1.45 9.01
C SER A 41 14.50 -1.95 9.83
N GLN A 42 14.11 -1.18 10.85
CA GLN A 42 12.87 -1.44 11.58
C GLN A 42 11.64 -1.11 10.72
N TRP A 43 10.60 -1.93 10.82
CA TRP A 43 9.34 -1.72 10.11
C TRP A 43 8.65 -0.41 10.52
N LYS A 44 8.05 0.26 9.53
CA LYS A 44 7.16 1.41 9.75
C LYS A 44 5.73 1.04 9.37
N ASN A 45 4.90 0.89 10.39
CA ASN A 45 3.49 0.55 10.22
C ASN A 45 2.70 1.78 9.74
N PHE A 46 1.79 1.55 8.82
CA PHE A 46 0.81 2.54 8.37
C PHE A 46 -0.49 1.83 7.99
N SER A 47 -1.58 2.59 7.91
CA SER A 47 -2.90 2.06 7.57
C SER A 47 -3.51 2.82 6.41
N LEU A 48 -4.13 2.09 5.48
CA LEU A 48 -5.05 2.66 4.49
C LEU A 48 -6.47 2.49 5.01
N THR A 49 -7.17 3.60 5.21
CA THR A 49 -8.55 3.58 5.73
C THR A 49 -9.55 3.77 4.61
N LEU A 50 -10.61 2.96 4.62
CA LEU A 50 -11.76 3.10 3.73
C LEU A 50 -12.95 3.54 4.58
N THR A 51 -13.62 4.63 4.19
CA THR A 51 -14.78 5.17 4.91
C THR A 51 -15.94 5.42 3.95
N ASN A 52 -17.15 5.63 4.47
CA ASN A 52 -18.35 5.99 3.71
C ASN A 52 -18.68 5.04 2.54
N CYS A 53 -18.36 3.75 2.66
CA CYS A 53 -18.62 2.75 1.64
C CYS A 53 -20.13 2.55 1.43
N GLN A 54 -20.62 2.94 0.26
CA GLN A 54 -22.03 2.82 -0.08
C GLN A 54 -22.28 1.42 -0.69
N ASN A 55 -22.90 0.47 0.00
CA ASN A 55 -23.14 -0.92 -0.47
C ASN A 55 -21.94 -1.55 -1.23
N VAL A 56 -20.72 -1.31 -0.76
CA VAL A 56 -19.50 -1.96 -1.26
C VAL A 56 -19.10 -3.00 -0.23
N ASN A 57 -19.21 -4.29 -0.58
CA ASN A 57 -18.86 -5.38 0.34
C ASN A 57 -17.38 -5.73 0.31
N ASN A 58 -16.72 -5.53 -0.85
CA ASN A 58 -15.31 -5.88 -1.04
C ASN A 58 -14.61 -4.78 -1.84
N VAL A 59 -13.38 -4.48 -1.44
CA VAL A 59 -12.47 -3.59 -2.14
C VAL A 59 -11.19 -4.34 -2.47
N THR A 60 -10.75 -4.24 -3.71
CA THR A 60 -9.46 -4.80 -4.15
C THR A 60 -8.45 -3.67 -4.27
N ALA A 61 -7.39 -3.73 -3.47
CA ALA A 61 -6.20 -2.91 -3.63
C ALA A 61 -5.21 -3.61 -4.58
N THR A 62 -4.64 -2.85 -5.50
CA THR A 62 -3.56 -3.30 -6.40
C THR A 62 -2.32 -2.47 -6.12
N PHE A 63 -1.20 -3.12 -5.81
CA PHE A 63 0.04 -2.46 -5.44
C PHE A 63 0.90 -2.22 -6.69
N GLY A 64 0.93 -0.97 -7.14
CA GLY A 64 1.77 -0.52 -8.27
C GLY A 64 3.06 0.14 -7.82
N GLY A 65 3.93 0.48 -8.77
CA GLY A 65 5.19 1.20 -8.52
C GLY A 65 6.30 0.74 -9.46
N THR A 66 7.52 1.23 -9.22
CA THR A 66 8.71 0.75 -9.92
C THR A 66 9.39 -0.34 -9.10
N ALA A 67 9.48 -1.54 -9.66
CA ALA A 67 10.22 -2.64 -9.06
C ALA A 67 11.73 -2.44 -9.24
N GLU A 68 12.51 -2.76 -8.20
CA GLU A 68 13.95 -3.01 -8.36
C GLU A 68 14.18 -4.45 -8.84
N ASN A 69 13.42 -5.38 -8.25
CA ASN A 69 13.43 -6.79 -8.61
C ASN A 69 12.07 -7.43 -8.31
N THR A 70 12.00 -8.77 -8.34
CA THR A 70 10.76 -9.52 -8.13
C THR A 70 10.09 -9.27 -6.77
N ASN A 71 10.83 -8.85 -5.73
CA ASN A 71 10.32 -8.76 -4.37
C ASN A 71 10.30 -7.33 -3.81
N TYR A 72 11.14 -6.42 -4.32
CA TYR A 72 11.34 -5.09 -3.73
C TYR A 72 11.10 -3.94 -4.72
N TYR A 73 10.71 -2.79 -4.16
CA TYR A 73 10.55 -1.53 -4.85
C TYR A 73 11.88 -0.80 -4.99
N ARG A 74 12.06 -0.11 -6.12
CA ARG A 74 13.25 0.70 -6.40
C ARG A 74 13.30 1.93 -5.52
N ASN A 75 14.44 2.15 -4.86
CA ASN A 75 14.75 3.43 -4.23
C ASN A 75 14.94 4.50 -5.31
N THR A 76 14.25 5.63 -5.17
CA THR A 76 14.34 6.78 -6.10
C THR A 76 15.19 7.92 -5.55
N GLY A 77 15.74 7.78 -4.34
CA GLY A 77 16.72 8.71 -3.79
C GLY A 77 18.15 8.37 -4.19
N ASP A 78 19.12 9.08 -3.62
CA ASP A 78 20.54 8.97 -3.99
C ASP A 78 21.27 7.78 -3.33
N ALA A 79 20.67 7.17 -2.30
CA ALA A 79 21.26 6.03 -1.61
C ALA A 79 21.29 4.78 -2.52
N THR A 80 22.48 4.20 -2.68
CA THR A 80 22.68 3.00 -3.50
C THR A 80 22.59 1.72 -2.67
N ASN A 81 22.35 0.58 -3.33
CA ASN A 81 22.26 -0.75 -2.71
C ASN A 81 21.19 -0.91 -1.62
N ILE A 82 20.17 -0.05 -1.63
CA ILE A 82 19.00 -0.16 -0.74
C ILE A 82 17.73 -0.22 -1.57
N MET A 83 16.79 -1.03 -1.12
CA MET A 83 15.46 -1.18 -1.74
C MET A 83 14.38 -1.00 -0.67
N VAL A 84 13.15 -0.78 -1.13
CA VAL A 84 11.99 -0.63 -0.23
C VAL A 84 11.16 -1.91 -0.27
N GLU A 85 10.82 -2.43 0.90
CA GLU A 85 9.88 -3.54 1.06
C GLU A 85 8.53 -3.02 1.58
N LEU A 86 7.44 -3.55 1.04
CA LEU A 86 6.09 -3.34 1.55
C LEU A 86 5.49 -4.70 1.88
N GLN A 87 4.84 -4.80 3.04
CA GLN A 87 4.32 -6.05 3.53
C GLN A 87 2.97 -5.85 4.21
N GLU A 88 2.10 -6.86 4.15
CA GLU A 88 0.90 -6.88 4.98
C GLU A 88 1.29 -7.01 6.45
N GLN A 89 0.68 -6.15 7.28
CA GLN A 89 0.77 -6.26 8.72
C GLN A 89 -0.20 -7.36 9.21
N GLY A 90 0.34 -8.47 9.72
CA GLY A 90 -0.45 -9.65 10.09
C GLY A 90 -0.67 -10.60 8.91
N ASN A 91 -1.27 -11.77 9.17
CA ASN A 91 -1.44 -12.86 8.20
C ASN A 91 -0.15 -13.31 7.51
N GLY A 92 0.83 -13.75 8.30
CA GLY A 92 2.00 -14.45 7.79
C GLY A 92 3.03 -13.57 7.08
N ASN A 93 2.97 -12.24 7.26
CA ASN A 93 4.00 -11.31 6.77
C ASN A 93 4.16 -11.38 5.24
N THR A 94 3.03 -11.37 4.52
CA THR A 94 3.02 -11.53 3.06
C THR A 94 3.57 -10.28 2.36
N PRO A 95 4.61 -10.39 1.51
CA PRO A 95 5.13 -9.26 0.75
C PRO A 95 4.11 -8.75 -0.29
N LEU A 96 3.89 -7.43 -0.27
CA LEU A 96 3.03 -6.71 -1.20
C LEU A 96 3.88 -6.07 -2.29
N LYS A 97 4.50 -6.91 -3.13
CA LYS A 97 5.32 -6.51 -4.29
C LYS A 97 4.49 -5.86 -5.40
N VAL A 98 5.18 -5.25 -6.38
CA VAL A 98 4.54 -4.69 -7.58
C VAL A 98 3.70 -5.76 -8.29
N GLY A 99 2.44 -5.44 -8.54
CA GLY A 99 1.45 -6.32 -9.15
C GLY A 99 0.66 -7.18 -8.15
N SER A 100 1.02 -7.19 -6.86
CA SER A 100 0.23 -7.84 -5.82
C SER A 100 -1.16 -7.21 -5.71
N THR A 101 -2.14 -8.03 -5.35
CA THR A 101 -3.50 -7.57 -5.03
C THR A 101 -3.90 -8.01 -3.63
N LYS A 102 -4.75 -7.20 -2.97
CA LYS A 102 -5.34 -7.52 -1.68
C LYS A 102 -6.82 -7.22 -1.71
N VAL A 103 -7.63 -8.21 -1.36
CA VAL A 103 -9.08 -8.02 -1.17
C VAL A 103 -9.35 -7.77 0.30
N VAL A 104 -10.10 -6.72 0.60
CA VAL A 104 -10.57 -6.37 1.93
C VAL A 104 -12.10 -6.34 1.92
N THR A 105 -12.71 -7.03 2.85
CA THR A 105 -14.15 -6.94 3.08
C THR A 105 -14.45 -5.69 3.90
N VAL A 106 -15.40 -4.89 3.44
CA VAL A 106 -15.83 -3.67 4.11
C VAL A 106 -17.25 -3.90 4.63
N SER A 107 -17.42 -3.73 5.94
CA SER A 107 -18.68 -3.90 6.66
C SER A 107 -19.30 -2.57 7.03
#